data_AF-A0A0Q0WUU4-F1
#
_entry.id   AF-A0A0Q0WUU4-F1
#
_cell.length_a   1.000
_cell.length_b   1.000
_cell.length_c   1.000
_cell.angle_alpha   90.00
_cell.angle_beta   90.00
_cell.angle_gamma   90.00
#
_symmetry.space_group_name_H-M   'P 1'
#
loop_
_entity.id
_entity.type
_entity.pdbx_description
1 polymer ?
#
loop_
_entity_poly.entity_id
_entity_poly.type
_entity_poly.pdbx_seq_one_letter_code
_entity_poly.pdbx_strand_id
1 'polypeptide(L)' 'MKQLEKRQLKIHRKSFARSTRKNVVFPEIRLCGKWLKDIGFECGGFVTIRHEKNIIIITVNKEIETNINKTKKASK' A
#
# COMPACT_ATOMS: atom_id res chain seq x y z
N MET A 1 2.19 -3.38 -26.77
CA MET A 1 1.02 -3.13 -25.91
C MET A 1 1.34 -3.67 -24.53
N LYS A 2 1.27 -2.87 -23.45
CA LYS A 2 1.53 -3.38 -22.08
C LYS A 2 0.38 -4.32 -21.70
N GLN A 3 0.71 -5.58 -21.48
CA GLN A 3 -0.26 -6.60 -21.06
C GLN A 3 -0.79 -6.23 -19.67
N LEU A 4 -2.11 -6.19 -19.52
CA LEU A 4 -2.76 -5.86 -18.26
C LEU A 4 -2.68 -7.08 -17.34
N GLU A 5 -1.65 -7.15 -16.50
CA GLU A 5 -1.55 -8.23 -15.51
C GLU A 5 -2.69 -8.11 -14.50
N LYS A 6 -3.49 -9.17 -14.37
CA LYS A 6 -4.56 -9.27 -13.38
C LYS A 6 -4.18 -10.30 -12.33
N ARG A 7 -4.42 -9.98 -11.06
CA ARG A 7 -4.22 -10.89 -9.92
C ARG A 7 -5.50 -10.96 -9.11
N GLN A 8 -5.96 -12.17 -8.81
CA GLN A 8 -7.09 -12.42 -7.92
C GLN A 8 -6.53 -12.85 -6.57
N LEU A 9 -7.07 -12.28 -5.49
CA LEU A 9 -6.59 -12.50 -4.13
C LEU A 9 -7.77 -12.81 -3.23
N LYS A 10 -7.53 -13.67 -2.24
CA LYS A 10 -8.49 -13.94 -1.17
C LYS A 10 -8.46 -12.80 -0.16
N ILE A 11 -9.64 -12.35 0.27
CA ILE A 11 -9.76 -11.44 1.42
C ILE A 11 -9.54 -12.26 2.68
N HIS A 12 -8.55 -11.86 3.47
CA HIS A 12 -8.22 -12.50 4.74
C HIS A 12 -8.97 -11.86 5.90
N ARG A 13 -9.05 -12.57 7.02
CA ARG A 13 -9.57 -12.04 8.28
C ARG A 13 -8.41 -11.52 9.12
N LYS A 14 -8.53 -10.31 9.67
CA LYS A 14 -7.60 -9.74 10.64
C LYS A 14 -8.31 -9.48 11.96
N SER A 15 -7.77 -10.05 13.03
CA SER A 15 -8.28 -9.88 14.39
C SER A 15 -7.63 -8.67 15.05
N PHE A 16 -8.44 -7.83 15.69
CA PHE A 16 -7.99 -6.65 16.43
C PHE A 16 -8.40 -6.80 17.88
N ALA A 17 -7.43 -6.63 18.78
CA ALA A 17 -7.68 -6.56 20.21
C ALA A 17 -8.46 -5.28 20.53
N ARG A 18 -9.42 -5.37 21.44
CA ARG A 18 -10.16 -4.23 22.00
C ARG A 18 -9.93 -4.19 23.50
N SER A 19 -10.18 -3.02 24.10
CA SER A 19 -10.20 -2.88 25.57
C SER A 19 -11.32 -3.71 26.19
N THR A 20 -12.39 -4.00 25.45
CA THR A 20 -13.39 -4.99 25.83
C THR A 20 -12.83 -6.40 25.64
N ARG A 21 -13.27 -7.37 26.47
CA ARG A 21 -12.80 -8.77 26.46
C ARG A 21 -13.10 -9.57 25.17
N LYS A 22 -13.51 -8.91 24.07
CA LYS A 22 -13.86 -9.56 22.79
C LYS A 22 -13.05 -8.94 21.65
N ASN A 23 -12.33 -9.80 20.94
CA ASN A 23 -11.67 -9.43 19.69
C ASN A 23 -12.71 -9.13 18.61
N VAL A 24 -12.36 -8.21 17.71
CA VAL A 24 -13.16 -7.92 16.50
C VAL A 24 -12.40 -8.34 15.26
N VAL A 25 -13.12 -8.77 14.23
CA VAL A 25 -12.54 -9.26 12.97
C VAL A 25 -12.94 -8.34 11.83
N PHE A 26 -11.95 -7.90 11.06
CA PHE A 26 -12.14 -7.08 9.86
C PHE A 26 -11.48 -7.73 8.63
N PRO A 27 -11.89 -7.38 7.40
CA PRO A 27 -11.25 -7.85 6.18
C PRO A 27 -9.84 -7.25 6.00
N GLU A 28 -8.93 -8.04 5.44
CA GLU A 28 -7.54 -7.67 5.13
C GLU A 28 -7.20 -8.10 3.70
N ILE A 29 -6.72 -7.16 2.90
CA ILE A 29 -6.14 -7.42 1.57
C ILE A 29 -4.62 -7.38 1.72
N ARG A 30 -3.93 -8.45 1.28
CA ARG A 30 -2.47 -8.55 1.32
C ARG A 30 -1.91 -8.52 -0.09
N LEU A 31 -1.20 -7.45 -0.43
CA LEU A 31 -0.42 -7.34 -1.67
C LEU A 31 1.05 -7.56 -1.31
N CYS A 32 1.70 -8.55 -1.93
CA CYS A 32 3.12 -8.81 -1.75
C CYS A 32 3.74 -9.43 -3.02
N GLY A 33 5.05 -9.25 -3.19
CA GLY A 33 5.84 -9.89 -4.24
C GLY A 33 6.60 -8.92 -5.13
N LYS A 34 7.49 -9.48 -5.97
CA LYS A 34 8.37 -8.73 -6.87
C LYS A 34 7.60 -7.79 -7.82
N TRP A 35 6.42 -8.23 -8.27
CA TRP A 35 5.55 -7.44 -9.16
C TRP A 35 5.15 -6.08 -8.60
N LEU A 36 5.00 -5.94 -7.27
CA LEU A 36 4.71 -4.63 -6.65
C LEU A 36 5.89 -3.69 -6.79
N LYS A 37 7.11 -4.21 -6.54
CA LYS A 37 8.35 -3.45 -6.70
C LYS A 37 8.54 -3.04 -8.16
N ASP A 38 8.32 -3.97 -9.09
CA ASP A 38 8.48 -3.73 -10.53
C ASP A 38 7.54 -2.62 -11.06
N ILE A 39 6.40 -2.36 -10.39
CA ILE A 39 5.47 -1.26 -10.72
C ILE A 39 5.64 -0.02 -9.82
N GLY A 40 6.68 0.03 -8.99
CA GLY A 40 7.10 1.21 -8.23
C GLY A 40 6.62 1.30 -6.78
N PHE A 41 6.05 0.22 -6.21
CA PHE A 41 5.77 0.16 -4.77
C PHE A 41 7.02 -0.30 -4.03
N GLU A 42 7.79 0.67 -3.55
CA GLU A 42 9.03 0.42 -2.82
C GLU A 42 8.81 0.32 -1.31
N CYS A 43 9.66 -0.48 -0.65
CA CYS A 43 9.66 -0.57 0.82
C CYS A 43 10.04 0.79 1.43
N GLY A 44 9.26 1.24 2.42
CA GLY A 44 9.43 2.56 3.02
C GLY A 44 8.81 3.71 2.23
N GLY A 45 8.23 3.43 1.05
CA GLY A 45 7.45 4.39 0.29
C GLY A 45 6.07 4.65 0.90
N PHE A 46 5.45 5.76 0.47
CA PHE A 46 4.10 6.11 0.86
C PHE A 46 3.13 5.90 -0.30
N VAL A 47 1.91 5.50 0.04
CA VAL A 47 0.81 5.34 -0.93
C VAL A 47 -0.39 6.15 -0.49
N THR A 48 -1.15 6.63 -1.46
CA THR A 48 -2.48 7.20 -1.26
C THR A 48 -3.53 6.15 -1.59
N ILE A 49 -4.49 5.95 -0.68
CA ILE A 49 -5.63 5.05 -0.86
C ILE A 49 -6.88 5.92 -1.02
N ARG A 50 -7.60 5.74 -2.13
CA ARG A 50 -8.94 6.27 -2.36
C ARG A 50 -9.90 5.10 -2.52
N HIS A 51 -11.16 5.28 -2.11
CA HIS A 51 -12.15 4.24 -2.24
C HIS A 51 -13.51 4.81 -2.64
N GLU A 52 -14.24 4.00 -3.39
CA GLU A 52 -15.64 4.19 -3.75
C GLU A 52 -16.39 2.90 -3.42
N LYS A 53 -17.67 2.81 -3.79
CA LYS A 53 -18.44 1.58 -3.62
C LYS A 53 -17.79 0.44 -4.41
N ASN A 54 -17.29 -0.57 -3.70
CA ASN A 54 -16.64 -1.78 -4.24
C ASN A 54 -15.32 -1.55 -5.00
N ILE A 55 -14.74 -0.34 -4.96
CA ILE A 55 -13.52 -0.01 -5.68
C ILE A 55 -12.52 0.61 -4.70
N ILE A 56 -11.28 0.13 -4.74
CA ILE A 56 -10.14 0.70 -4.03
C ILE A 56 -9.08 1.05 -5.06
N ILE A 57 -8.63 2.29 -5.04
CA ILE A 57 -7.55 2.81 -5.89
C ILE A 57 -6.35 3.09 -4.99
N ILE A 58 -5.20 2.48 -5.31
CA ILE A 58 -3.96 2.64 -4.55
C ILE A 58 -2.91 3.24 -5.49
N THR A 59 -2.34 4.38 -5.11
CA THR A 59 -1.38 5.12 -5.93
C THR A 59 -0.12 5.43 -5.14
N VAL A 60 1.06 5.27 -5.76
CA VAL A 60 2.35 5.61 -5.14
C VAL A 60 2.54 7.13 -5.09
N ASN A 61 2.96 7.65 -3.93
CA ASN A 61 3.22 9.08 -3.74
C ASN A 61 4.67 9.40 -4.12
N LYS A 62 4.89 10.02 -5.29
CA LYS A 62 6.23 10.38 -5.79
C LYS A 62 6.83 11.64 -5.13
N GLU A 63 6.03 12.38 -4.37
CA GLU A 63 6.40 13.72 -3.90
C GLU A 63 7.24 13.74 -2.61
N ILE A 64 7.32 12.62 -1.88
CA ILE A 64 8.08 12.56 -0.63
C ILE A 64 9.58 12.28 -0.90
N GLU A 65 9.90 11.53 -1.96
CA GLU A 65 11.28 11.21 -2.33
C GLU A 65 12.08 12.43 -2.78
N THR A 66 11.44 13.39 -3.45
CA THR A 66 12.12 14.62 -3.92
C THR A 66 12.51 15.55 -2.79
N ASN A 67 11.74 15.58 -1.69
CA ASN A 67 12.04 16.43 -0.55
C ASN A 67 13.14 15.85 0.36
N ILE A 68 13.19 14.52 0.54
CA ILE A 68 14.26 13.84 1.28
C ILE A 68 15.61 13.93 0.52
N ASN A 69 15.59 13.86 -0.81
CA ASN A 69 16.81 13.98 -1.61
C ASN A 69 17.33 15.42 -1.72
N LYS A 70 16.43 16.43 -1.65
CA LYS A 70 16.83 17.84 -1.54
C LYS A 70 17.51 18.16 -0.21
N THR A 71 16.99 17.64 0.91
CA THR A 71 17.59 17.90 2.24
C THR A 71 18.96 17.25 2.41
N LYS A 72 19.19 16.05 1.85
CA LYS A 72 20.51 15.39 1.86
C LYS A 72 21.57 16.07 0.97
N LYS A 73 21.16 16.83 -0.04
CA LYS A 73 22.07 17.54 -0.97
C LYS A 73 22.47 18.93 -0.45
N ALA A 74 21.69 19.51 0.47
CA ALA A 74 22.00 20.78 1.13
C ALA A 74 22.96 20.64 2.33
N SER A 75 23.20 19.41 2.79
CA SER A 75 24.12 19.08 3.89
C SER A 75 25.48 18.55 3.42
N LYS A 76 25.83 18.74 2.13
CA LYS A 76 27.12 18.36 1.56
C LYS A 76 27.80 19.55 0.90
#